data_AF-A0A6A3PNF6-F1
#
_entry.id   AF-A0A6A3PNF6-F1
#
_cell.length_a   1.000
_cell.length_b   1.000
_cell.length_c   1.000
_cell.angle_alpha   90.00
_cell.angle_beta   90.00
_cell.angle_gamma   90.00
#
_symmetry.space_group_name_H-M   'P 1'
#
loop_
_entity.id
_entity.type
_entity.pdbx_description
1 polymer ?
#
loop_
_entity_poly.entity_id
_entity_poly.type
_entity_poly.pdbx_seq_one_letter_code
_entity_poly.pdbx_strand_id
1 'polypeptide(L)'
;RIPSEEQRTVLHTVFRSIDLSRLKVGFATFLESLFEIKGVSAIQKALLCQEAEHEYCNVLCGIVDQFISSCGRKDCALLIDCRTNEPTAVAF
;
A
#
# COMPACT_ATOMS: atom_id res chain seq x y z
N ARG A 1 9.93 8.01 9.64
CA ARG A 1 11.34 7.54 9.73
C ARG A 1 11.65 6.88 8.39
N ILE A 2 12.73 7.28 7.71
CA ILE A 2 13.10 6.71 6.40
C ILE A 2 13.47 5.22 6.61
N PRO A 3 12.95 4.29 5.79
CA PRO A 3 13.27 2.86 5.92
C PRO A 3 14.77 2.59 5.70
N SER A 4 15.34 1.65 6.44
CA SER A 4 16.75 1.24 6.27
C SER A 4 16.97 0.59 4.90
N GLU A 5 18.21 0.60 4.40
CA GLU A 5 18.57 -0.05 3.11
C GLU A 5 18.19 -1.55 3.07
N GLU A 6 18.19 -2.21 4.22
CA GLU A 6 17.72 -3.59 4.36
C GLU A 6 16.20 -3.69 4.13
N GLN A 7 15.41 -2.76 4.69
CA GLN A 7 13.97 -2.69 4.43
C GLN A 7 13.66 -2.39 2.96
N ARG A 8 14.45 -1.52 2.31
CA ARG A 8 14.36 -1.29 0.86
C ARG A 8 14.68 -2.54 0.04
N THR A 9 15.67 -3.34 0.45
CA THR A 9 16.04 -4.58 -0.23
C THR A 9 15.00 -5.69 -0.05
N VAL A 10 14.40 -5.79 1.15
CA VAL A 10 13.27 -6.68 1.42
C VAL A 10 12.05 -6.27 0.59
N LEU A 11 11.76 -4.96 0.50
CA LEU A 11 10.76 -4.44 -0.44
C LEU A 11 11.11 -4.83 -1.89
N HIS A 12 12.32 -4.57 -2.36
CA HIS A 12 12.75 -4.87 -3.73
C HIS A 12 12.57 -6.36 -4.11
N THR A 13 12.90 -7.29 -3.21
CA THR A 13 12.81 -8.73 -3.47
C THR A 13 11.37 -9.24 -3.45
N VAL A 14 10.56 -8.73 -2.53
CA VAL A 14 9.20 -9.21 -2.33
C VAL A 14 8.23 -8.61 -3.35
N PHE A 15 8.39 -7.32 -3.68
CA PHE A 15 7.49 -6.65 -4.62
C PHE A 15 7.67 -7.13 -6.06
N ARG A 16 8.88 -7.53 -6.48
CA ARG A 16 9.15 -8.08 -7.83
C ARG A 16 8.44 -9.40 -8.14
N SER A 17 8.00 -10.14 -7.12
CA SER A 17 7.42 -11.48 -7.29
C SER A 17 5.88 -11.50 -7.11
N ILE A 18 5.27 -10.35 -6.83
CA ILE A 18 3.87 -10.25 -6.44
C ILE A 18 3.18 -9.25 -7.36
N ASP A 19 2.34 -9.70 -8.29
CA ASP A 19 1.48 -8.81 -9.10
C ASP A 19 0.10 -8.56 -8.46
N LEU A 20 -0.12 -9.10 -7.26
CA LEU A 20 -1.37 -8.92 -6.50
C LEU A 20 -1.21 -7.80 -5.47
N SER A 21 -1.76 -6.63 -5.81
CA SER A 21 -1.84 -5.41 -4.98
C SER A 21 -2.29 -5.66 -3.52
N ARG A 22 -3.24 -6.59 -3.28
CA ARG A 22 -3.68 -6.99 -1.93
C ARG A 22 -2.60 -7.68 -1.11
N LEU A 23 -1.76 -8.51 -1.74
CA LEU A 23 -0.70 -9.24 -1.04
C LEU A 23 0.44 -8.29 -0.62
N LYS A 24 0.71 -7.26 -1.42
CA LYS A 24 1.67 -6.18 -1.09
C LYS A 24 1.28 -5.40 0.16
N VAL A 25 0.02 -4.98 0.26
CA VAL A 25 -0.49 -4.27 1.45
C VAL A 25 -0.48 -5.16 2.69
N GLY A 26 -0.82 -6.44 2.54
CA GLY A 26 -0.73 -7.43 3.62
C GLY A 26 0.71 -7.63 4.10
N PHE A 27 1.66 -7.76 3.18
CA PHE A 27 3.08 -7.91 3.52
C PHE A 27 3.67 -6.65 4.15
N ALA A 28 3.31 -5.45 3.66
CA ALA A 28 3.70 -4.19 4.30
C ALA A 28 3.22 -4.13 5.76
N THR A 29 1.99 -4.56 6.03
CA THR A 29 1.44 -4.66 7.39
C THR A 29 2.17 -5.70 8.24
N PHE A 30 2.59 -6.82 7.65
CA PHE A 30 3.40 -7.83 8.33
C PHE A 30 4.79 -7.28 8.71
N LEU A 31 5.47 -6.58 7.80
CA LEU A 31 6.77 -5.96 8.08
C LEU A 31 6.67 -4.86 9.14
N GLU A 32 5.62 -4.04 9.11
CA GLU A 32 5.35 -3.05 10.17
C GLU A 32 5.25 -3.73 11.54
N SER A 33 4.57 -4.88 11.60
CA SER A 33 4.42 -5.66 12.83
C SER A 33 5.74 -6.30 13.27
N LEU A 34 6.54 -6.81 12.33
CA LEU A 34 7.80 -7.49 12.61
C LEU A 34 8.90 -6.53 13.10
N PHE A 35 8.96 -5.33 12.52
CA PHE A 35 9.99 -4.31 12.83
C PHE A 35 9.50 -3.22 13.80
N GLU A 36 8.31 -3.39 14.38
CA GLU A 36 7.67 -2.41 15.28
C GLU A 36 7.60 -0.98 14.70
N ILE A 37 7.40 -0.87 13.38
CA ILE A 37 7.32 0.42 12.69
C ILE A 37 5.95 1.02 13.00
N LYS A 38 5.94 2.11 13.77
CA LYS A 38 4.72 2.84 14.12
C LYS A 38 4.57 4.11 13.28
N GLY A 39 3.32 4.47 13.00
CA GLY A 39 2.97 5.77 12.40
C GLY A 39 2.88 5.79 10.88
N VAL A 40 2.85 4.63 10.22
CA VAL A 40 2.50 4.56 8.79
C VAL A 40 0.98 4.57 8.67
N SER A 41 0.41 5.61 8.08
CA SER A 41 -1.03 5.66 7.82
C SER A 41 -1.43 4.68 6.72
N ALA A 42 -2.70 4.26 6.71
CA ALA A 42 -3.25 3.43 5.64
C ALA A 42 -3.07 4.05 4.24
N ILE A 43 -3.20 5.38 4.14
CA ILE A 43 -3.01 6.12 2.89
C ILE A 43 -1.54 6.05 2.46
N GLN A 44 -0.61 6.31 3.37
CA GLN A 44 0.83 6.20 3.07
C GLN A 44 1.22 4.79 2.66
N LYS A 45 0.67 3.76 3.30
CA LYS A 45 0.90 2.37 2.91
C LYS A 45 0.41 2.07 1.49
N ALA A 46 -0.78 2.53 1.14
CA ALA A 46 -1.33 2.36 -0.20
C ALA A 46 -0.45 3.04 -1.27
N LEU A 47 -0.02 4.28 -1.02
CA LEU A 47 0.88 5.03 -1.90
C LEU A 47 2.25 4.35 -2.05
N LEU A 48 2.87 3.92 -0.94
CA LEU A 48 4.14 3.20 -0.96
C LEU A 48 4.04 1.88 -1.75
N CYS A 49 2.92 1.17 -1.63
CA CYS A 49 2.70 -0.05 -2.39
C CYS A 49 2.53 0.25 -3.89
N GLN A 50 1.84 1.33 -4.26
CA GLN A 50 1.68 1.75 -5.65
C GLN A 50 3.03 2.16 -6.28
N GLU A 51 3.79 3.00 -5.57
CA GLU A 51 5.12 3.43 -5.99
C GLU A 51 6.03 2.20 -6.18
N ALA A 52 5.93 1.21 -5.30
CA ALA A 52 6.68 -0.02 -5.44
C ALA A 52 6.27 -0.87 -6.66
N GLU A 53 5.01 -0.83 -7.11
CA GLU A 53 4.61 -1.48 -8.37
C GLU A 53 5.22 -0.75 -9.58
N HIS A 54 5.20 0.58 -9.55
CA HIS A 54 5.72 1.41 -10.62
C HIS A 54 7.25 1.27 -10.74
N GLU A 55 7.97 1.39 -9.62
CA GLU A 55 9.44 1.44 -9.59
C GLU A 55 10.07 0.04 -9.73
N TYR A 56 9.51 -0.98 -9.08
CA TYR A 56 10.16 -2.29 -8.99
C TYR A 56 9.57 -3.35 -9.92
N CYS A 57 8.27 -3.27 -10.23
CA CYS A 57 7.60 -4.19 -11.16
C CYS A 57 7.54 -3.60 -12.58
N ASN A 58 7.81 -2.29 -12.74
CA ASN A 58 7.58 -1.55 -13.99
C ASN A 58 6.13 -1.67 -14.49
N VAL A 59 5.18 -1.86 -13.58
CA VAL A 59 3.75 -1.97 -13.90
C VAL A 59 3.09 -0.64 -13.57
N LEU A 60 2.60 0.05 -14.59
CA LEU A 60 1.84 1.29 -14.42
C LEU A 60 0.38 0.96 -14.05
N CYS A 61 0.11 0.86 -12.74
CA CYS A 61 -1.21 0.59 -12.21
C CYS A 61 -1.89 1.84 -11.62
N GLY A 62 -3.23 1.81 -11.53
CA GLY A 62 -3.99 2.74 -10.70
C GLY A 62 -3.82 2.44 -9.20
N ILE A 63 -4.35 3.32 -8.33
CA ILE A 63 -4.23 3.23 -6.86
C ILE A 63 -5.41 2.50 -6.18
N VAL A 64 -6.45 2.17 -6.95
CA VAL A 64 -7.74 1.69 -6.43
C VAL A 64 -7.58 0.44 -5.58
N ASP A 65 -6.81 -0.53 -6.03
CA ASP A 65 -6.66 -1.80 -5.32
C ASP A 65 -5.88 -1.65 -4.00
N GLN A 66 -4.86 -0.79 -3.99
CA GLN A 66 -4.07 -0.50 -2.80
C GLN A 66 -4.93 0.22 -1.75
N PHE A 67 -5.78 1.16 -2.18
CA PHE A 67 -6.70 1.86 -1.27
C PHE A 67 -7.79 0.95 -0.72
N ILE A 68 -8.43 0.13 -1.54
CA ILE A 68 -9.44 -0.81 -1.03
C ILE A 68 -8.82 -1.77 -0.01
N SER A 69 -7.60 -2.26 -0.29
CA SER A 69 -6.92 -3.19 0.60
C SER A 69 -6.42 -2.54 1.89
N SER A 70 -6.03 -1.27 1.89
CA SER A 70 -5.46 -0.61 3.08
C SER A 70 -6.45 0.26 3.85
N CYS A 71 -7.43 0.86 3.19
CA CYS A 71 -8.34 1.87 3.76
C CYS A 71 -9.79 1.36 3.91
N GLY A 72 -10.08 0.13 3.47
CA GLY A 72 -11.41 -0.46 3.58
C GLY A 72 -11.94 -0.48 5.01
N ARG A 73 -13.22 -0.13 5.17
CA ARG A 73 -13.95 -0.23 6.44
C ARG A 73 -15.21 -1.06 6.24
N LYS A 74 -15.57 -1.82 7.27
CA LYS A 74 -16.80 -2.61 7.28
C LYS A 74 -18.00 -1.68 7.04
N ASP A 75 -18.95 -2.15 6.23
CA ASP A 75 -20.20 -1.44 5.94
C ASP A 75 -20.02 -0.04 5.34
N CYS A 76 -18.92 0.18 4.62
CA CYS A 76 -18.66 1.40 3.85
C CYS A 76 -18.19 1.09 2.43
N ALA A 77 -18.60 1.91 1.47
CA ALA A 77 -17.91 2.07 0.19
C ALA A 77 -16.72 3.03 0.35
N LEU A 78 -15.78 2.99 -0.58
CA LEU A 78 -14.64 3.93 -0.63
C LEU A 78 -14.76 4.81 -1.87
N LEU A 79 -15.00 6.11 -1.66
CA LEU A 79 -14.91 7.12 -2.69
C LEU A 79 -13.44 7.52 -2.84
N ILE A 80 -12.87 7.34 -4.03
CA ILE A 80 -11.47 7.64 -4.32
C ILE A 80 -11.43 8.81 -5.30
N ASP A 81 -10.86 9.94 -4.87
CA ASP A 81 -10.54 11.04 -5.78
C ASP A 81 -9.20 10.75 -6.44
N CYS A 82 -9.21 10.36 -7.72
CA CYS A 82 -8.01 10.04 -8.47
C CYS A 82 -7.16 11.26 -8.87
N ARG A 83 -7.64 12.50 -8.64
CA ARG A 83 -6.87 13.73 -8.90
C ARG A 83 -6.01 14.10 -7.70
N THR A 84 -6.53 13.89 -6.49
CA THR A 84 -5.82 14.17 -5.23
C THR A 84 -5.26 12.90 -4.57
N ASN A 85 -5.63 11.71 -5.06
CA ASN A 85 -5.35 10.41 -4.45
C ASN A 85 -5.84 10.33 -2.99
N GLU A 86 -7.07 10.78 -2.75
CA GLU A 86 -7.67 10.81 -1.41
C GLU A 86 -8.83 9.81 -1.30
N PRO A 87 -8.78 8.87 -0.33
CA PRO A 87 -9.88 7.95 -0.05
C PRO A 87 -10.81 8.50 1.05
N THR A 88 -12.11 8.56 0.75
CA THR A 88 -13.18 8.92 1.70
C THR A 88 -14.15 7.76 1.86
N ALA A 89 -14.43 7.34 3.09
CA ALA A 89 -15.41 6.30 3.35
C ALA A 89 -16.83 6.86 3.26
N VAL A 90 -17.71 6.14 2.56
CA VAL A 90 -19.13 6.46 2.41
C VAL A 90 -19.92 5.30 3.01
N ALA A 91 -20.67 5.56 4.08
CA ALA A 91 -21.54 4.55 4.68
C ALA A 91 -22.66 4.16 3.72
N PHE A 92 -23.09 2.90 3.80
CA PHE A 92 -24.25 2.40 3.03
C PHE A 92 -25.58 2.91 3.58
#